data_AF-A0A1G9EUX9-F1
#
_entry.id   AF-A0A1G9EUX9-F1
#
_cell.length_a   1.000
_cell.length_b   1.000
_cell.length_c   1.000
_cell.angle_alpha   90.00
_cell.angle_beta   90.00
_cell.angle_gamma   90.00
#
_symmetry.space_group_name_H-M   'P 1'
#
loop_
_entity.id
_entity.type
_entity.pdbx_description
1 polymer ?
#
loop_
_entity_poly.entity_id
_entity_poly.type
_entity_poly.pdbx_seq_one_letter_code
_entity_poly.pdbx_strand_id
1 'polypeptide(L)'
;MATIPKTTVAELKHLQSVCWQNSEDKGFHDSEPTDPEELAIYNGNRLMLIVSEVAEAHEEIRKGHPANHTYYPEPALPSSLVAEVGVERARELIARDNLGKIRKPEGVPSELADIVIRCFDFAESNGFDLGQIIQVKLAYNTSREHMHGKKF
;
A
#
# COMPACT_ATOMS: atom_id res chain seq x y z
N MET A 1 -4.35 20.85 21.97
CA MET A 1 -3.47 20.27 20.93
C MET A 1 -4.16 19.01 20.42
N ALA A 2 -4.22 18.81 19.10
CA ALA A 2 -4.79 17.59 18.55
C ALA A 2 -3.81 16.43 18.81
N THR A 3 -4.04 15.71 19.90
CA THR A 3 -3.31 14.50 20.26
C THR A 3 -4.21 13.31 20.01
N ILE A 4 -3.77 12.36 19.21
CA ILE A 4 -4.52 11.10 19.07
C ILE A 4 -4.47 10.31 20.39
N PRO A 5 -5.55 9.60 20.75
CA PRO A 5 -5.58 8.77 21.96
C PRO A 5 -4.42 7.77 22.00
N LYS A 6 -3.95 7.44 23.21
CA LYS A 6 -2.91 6.41 23.40
C LYS A 6 -3.35 5.05 22.84
N THR A 7 -4.63 4.73 22.95
CA THR A 7 -5.21 3.53 22.34
C THR A 7 -5.03 3.54 20.83
N THR A 8 -5.29 4.67 20.15
CA THR A 8 -5.06 4.81 18.71
C THR A 8 -3.60 4.61 18.33
N VAL A 9 -2.64 5.12 19.12
CA VAL A 9 -1.21 4.87 18.88
C VAL A 9 -0.90 3.37 18.99
N ALA A 10 -1.44 2.69 20.01
CA ALA A 10 -1.26 1.25 20.18
C ALA A 10 -1.88 0.45 19.01
N GLU A 11 -3.06 0.84 18.52
CA GLU A 11 -3.69 0.21 17.35
C GLU A 11 -2.89 0.43 16.06
N LEU A 12 -2.30 1.62 15.88
CA LEU A 12 -1.39 1.87 14.74
C LEU A 12 -0.14 0.99 14.82
N LYS A 13 0.43 0.81 16.02
CA LYS A 13 1.56 -0.10 16.22
C LYS A 13 1.16 -1.57 15.99
N HIS A 14 -0.04 -1.97 16.40
CA HIS A 14 -0.55 -3.31 16.10
C HIS A 14 -0.73 -3.53 14.60
N LEU A 15 -1.37 -2.58 13.91
CA LEU A 15 -1.51 -2.59 12.45
C LEU A 15 -0.14 -2.64 11.76
N GLN A 16 0.85 -1.91 12.28
CA GLN A 16 2.22 -1.93 11.79
C GLN A 16 2.81 -3.36 11.78
N SER A 17 2.70 -4.07 12.90
CA SER A 17 3.18 -5.45 13.00
C SER A 17 2.37 -6.41 12.10
N VAL A 18 1.07 -6.20 11.92
CA VAL A 18 0.24 -7.00 11.00
C VAL A 18 0.67 -6.81 9.54
N CYS A 19 0.92 -5.57 9.12
CA CYS A 19 1.40 -5.28 7.76
C CYS A 19 2.75 -5.97 7.48
N TRP A 20 3.69 -5.88 8.43
CA TRP A 20 4.98 -6.54 8.31
C TRP A 20 4.87 -8.06 8.27
N GLN A 21 4.09 -8.67 9.18
CA GLN A 21 3.93 -10.13 9.21
C GLN A 21 3.32 -10.67 7.92
N ASN A 22 2.36 -9.96 7.33
CA ASN A 22 1.79 -10.34 6.04
C ASN A 22 2.82 -10.31 4.90
N SER A 23 3.75 -9.35 4.92
CA SER A 23 4.86 -9.31 3.96
C SER A 23 5.87 -10.44 4.20
N GLU A 24 6.21 -10.68 5.47
CA GLU A 24 7.12 -11.74 5.89
C GLU A 24 6.59 -13.12 5.46
N ASP A 25 5.31 -13.39 5.69
CA ASP A 25 4.65 -14.66 5.30
C ASP A 25 4.66 -14.90 3.78
N LYS A 26 5.00 -13.88 2.98
CA LYS A 26 5.14 -13.94 1.52
C LYS A 26 6.60 -13.95 1.07
N GLY A 27 7.56 -13.97 2.00
CA GLY A 27 8.99 -14.00 1.74
C GLY A 27 9.57 -12.68 1.26
N PHE A 28 8.89 -11.54 1.51
CA PHE A 28 9.39 -10.24 1.05
C PHE A 28 10.67 -9.79 1.79
N HIS A 29 10.97 -10.35 2.97
CA HIS A 29 12.17 -10.02 3.75
C HIS A 29 13.24 -11.13 3.72
N ASP A 30 13.01 -12.24 3.00
CA ASP A 30 13.93 -13.40 2.91
C ASP A 30 15.35 -13.04 2.44
N SER A 31 15.48 -11.95 1.67
CA SER A 31 16.74 -11.48 1.09
C SER A 31 17.24 -10.16 1.69
N GLU A 32 16.77 -9.80 2.90
CA GLU A 32 17.21 -8.57 3.57
C GLU A 32 18.71 -8.64 3.93
N PRO A 33 19.54 -7.70 3.47
CA PRO A 33 20.97 -7.71 3.77
C PRO A 33 21.26 -7.38 5.24
N THR A 34 22.29 -8.03 5.81
CA THR A 34 22.78 -7.72 7.16
C THR A 34 23.90 -6.68 7.17
N ASP A 35 24.57 -6.48 6.02
CA ASP A 35 25.60 -5.45 5.89
C ASP A 35 24.94 -4.05 5.89
N PRO A 36 25.43 -3.07 6.67
CA PRO A 36 24.79 -1.76 6.77
C PRO A 36 24.74 -0.95 5.47
N GLU A 37 25.73 -1.07 4.58
CA GLU A 37 25.76 -0.34 3.32
C GLU A 37 24.75 -0.93 2.33
N GLU A 38 24.73 -2.26 2.23
CA GLU A 38 23.74 -2.98 1.43
C GLU A 38 22.30 -2.76 1.95
N LEU A 39 22.11 -2.77 3.27
CA LEU A 39 20.82 -2.50 3.90
C LEU A 39 20.33 -1.08 3.61
N ALA A 40 21.22 -0.09 3.56
CA ALA A 40 20.86 1.28 3.20
C ALA A 40 20.35 1.38 1.75
N ILE A 41 21.01 0.70 0.81
CA ILE A 41 20.59 0.62 -0.60
C ILE A 41 19.25 -0.12 -0.70
N TYR A 42 19.14 -1.27 -0.02
CA TYR A 42 17.91 -2.07 0.03
C TYR A 42 16.72 -1.26 0.56
N ASN A 43 16.92 -0.50 1.64
CA ASN A 43 15.89 0.41 2.17
C ASN A 43 15.56 1.53 1.19
N GLY A 44 16.54 2.07 0.47
CA GLY A 44 16.30 3.00 -0.64
C GLY A 44 15.36 2.42 -1.69
N ASN A 45 15.56 1.16 -2.08
CA ASN A 45 14.69 0.47 -3.02
C ASN A 45 13.27 0.26 -2.44
N ARG A 46 13.15 -0.07 -1.16
CA ARG A 46 11.84 -0.21 -0.49
C ARG A 46 11.06 1.11 -0.44
N LEU A 47 11.74 2.24 -0.25
CA LEU A 47 11.09 3.55 -0.37
C LEU A 47 10.55 3.78 -1.79
N MET A 48 11.22 3.28 -2.82
CA MET A 48 10.73 3.39 -4.19
C MET A 48 9.48 2.54 -4.46
N LEU A 49 9.28 1.44 -3.72
CA LEU A 49 8.01 0.70 -3.77
C LEU A 49 6.84 1.52 -3.21
N ILE A 50 7.08 2.43 -2.26
CA ILE A 50 6.02 3.35 -1.80
C ILE A 50 5.70 4.37 -2.90
N VAL A 51 6.73 4.88 -3.58
CA VAL A 51 6.55 5.83 -4.68
C VAL A 51 5.80 5.20 -5.85
N SER A 52 5.99 3.90 -6.14
CA SER A 52 5.23 3.24 -7.21
C SER A 52 3.73 3.22 -6.91
N GLU A 53 3.31 3.02 -5.65
CA GLU A 53 1.89 3.11 -5.28
C GLU A 53 1.32 4.52 -5.45
N VAL A 54 2.13 5.56 -5.19
CA VAL A 54 1.74 6.95 -5.48
C VAL A 54 1.57 7.15 -6.99
N ALA A 55 2.44 6.56 -7.80
CA ALA A 55 2.31 6.60 -9.25
C ALA A 55 1.05 5.86 -9.73
N GLU A 56 0.73 4.69 -9.16
CA GLU A 56 -0.49 3.95 -9.46
C GLU A 56 -1.75 4.78 -9.11
N ALA A 57 -1.77 5.42 -7.95
CA ALA A 57 -2.85 6.35 -7.57
C ALA A 57 -3.00 7.50 -8.58
N HIS A 58 -1.89 8.07 -9.05
CA HIS A 58 -1.90 9.12 -10.07
C HIS A 58 -2.43 8.60 -11.42
N GLU A 59 -2.05 7.40 -11.82
CA GLU A 59 -2.50 6.78 -13.06
C GLU A 59 -4.02 6.57 -13.08
N GLU A 60 -4.64 6.26 -11.94
CA GLU A 60 -6.10 6.17 -11.83
C GLU A 60 -6.79 7.51 -12.15
N ILE A 61 -6.26 8.63 -11.63
CA ILE A 61 -6.73 9.98 -12.00
C ILE A 61 -6.51 10.25 -13.49
N ARG A 62 -5.35 9.86 -14.03
CA ARG A 62 -5.01 10.05 -15.46
C ARG A 62 -5.96 9.30 -16.39
N LYS A 63 -6.46 8.13 -15.97
CA LYS A 63 -7.50 7.35 -16.66
C LYS A 63 -8.89 7.96 -16.55
N GLY A 64 -9.06 9.04 -15.79
CA GLY A 64 -10.33 9.74 -15.59
C GLY A 64 -11.17 9.18 -14.44
N HIS A 65 -10.60 8.33 -13.58
CA HIS A 65 -11.31 7.88 -12.38
C HIS A 65 -11.32 8.99 -11.32
N PRO A 66 -12.46 9.22 -10.64
CA PRO A 66 -12.50 10.14 -9.50
C PRO A 66 -11.63 9.66 -8.33
N ALA A 67 -11.06 10.60 -7.57
CA ALA A 67 -10.18 10.30 -6.43
C ALA A 67 -10.84 9.47 -5.30
N ASN A 68 -12.16 9.45 -5.22
CA ASN A 68 -12.93 8.69 -4.24
C ASN A 68 -13.54 7.41 -4.81
N HIS A 69 -13.17 7.01 -6.02
CA HIS A 69 -13.72 5.84 -6.69
C HIS A 69 -12.88 4.59 -6.35
N THR A 70 -13.56 3.54 -5.91
CA THR A 70 -13.00 2.19 -5.73
C THR A 70 -13.83 1.22 -6.57
N TYR A 71 -13.18 0.33 -7.31
CA TYR A 71 -13.84 -0.65 -8.15
C TYR A 71 -13.13 -2.00 -8.10
N TYR A 72 -13.73 -3.01 -8.73
CA TYR A 72 -13.17 -4.36 -8.83
C TYR A 72 -13.13 -4.73 -10.32
N PRO A 73 -11.94 -4.75 -10.95
CA PRO A 73 -11.81 -4.95 -12.39
C PRO A 73 -12.16 -6.39 -12.78
N GLU A 74 -12.90 -6.56 -13.87
CA GLU A 74 -13.21 -7.90 -14.38
C GLU A 74 -11.92 -8.71 -14.62
N PRO A 75 -11.90 -10.01 -14.28
CA PRO A 75 -10.72 -10.84 -14.50
C PRO A 75 -10.24 -10.76 -15.94
N ALA A 76 -8.95 -10.47 -16.13
CA ALA A 76 -8.34 -10.47 -17.44
C ALA A 76 -8.44 -11.88 -18.06
N LEU A 77 -8.75 -11.93 -19.36
CA LEU A 77 -8.75 -13.18 -20.11
C LEU A 77 -7.39 -13.35 -20.78
N PRO A 78 -6.60 -14.38 -20.44
CA PRO A 78 -5.32 -14.63 -21.09
C PRO A 78 -5.52 -14.84 -22.60
N SER A 79 -4.74 -14.14 -23.43
CA SER A 79 -4.87 -14.24 -24.89
C SER A 79 -4.63 -15.66 -25.41
N SER A 80 -3.75 -16.43 -24.76
CA SER A 80 -3.52 -17.84 -25.07
C SER A 80 -4.77 -18.69 -24.84
N LEU A 81 -5.45 -18.50 -23.71
CA LEU A 81 -6.69 -19.21 -23.39
C LEU A 81 -7.82 -18.82 -24.35
N VAL A 82 -7.96 -17.52 -24.65
CA VAL A 82 -8.96 -17.04 -25.62
C VAL A 82 -8.71 -17.64 -27.01
N ALA A 83 -7.45 -17.75 -27.45
CA ALA A 83 -7.12 -18.37 -28.73
C ALA A 83 -7.44 -19.87 -28.77
N GLU A 84 -7.34 -20.56 -27.63
CA GLU A 84 -7.60 -21.99 -27.51
C GLU A 84 -9.10 -22.33 -27.48
N VAL A 85 -9.87 -21.63 -26.64
CA VAL A 85 -11.26 -22.02 -26.34
C VAL A 85 -12.31 -20.99 -26.77
N GLY A 86 -11.89 -19.86 -27.32
CA GLY A 86 -12.77 -18.73 -27.61
C GLY A 86 -13.12 -17.91 -26.37
N VAL A 87 -13.67 -16.70 -26.60
CA VAL A 87 -13.92 -15.71 -25.54
C VAL A 87 -14.91 -16.21 -24.49
N GLU A 88 -16.06 -16.74 -24.90
CA GLU A 88 -17.12 -17.15 -23.97
C GLU A 88 -16.67 -18.27 -23.04
N ARG A 89 -16.02 -19.30 -23.61
CA ARG A 89 -15.52 -20.40 -22.80
C ARG A 89 -14.37 -19.98 -21.87
N ALA A 90 -13.50 -19.07 -22.33
CA ALA A 90 -12.45 -18.52 -21.48
C ALA A 90 -13.06 -17.76 -20.28
N ARG A 91 -14.12 -16.97 -20.49
CA ARG A 91 -14.84 -16.29 -19.40
C ARG A 91 -15.39 -17.28 -18.38
N GLU A 92 -16.05 -18.34 -18.82
CA GLU A 92 -16.61 -19.36 -17.92
C GLU A 92 -15.53 -20.07 -17.08
N LEU A 93 -14.39 -20.40 -17.71
CA LEU A 93 -13.28 -21.08 -17.03
C LEU A 93 -12.63 -20.15 -15.99
N ILE A 94 -12.38 -18.89 -16.35
CA ILE A 94 -11.80 -17.89 -15.44
C ILE A 94 -12.77 -17.56 -14.30
N ALA A 95 -14.06 -17.42 -14.58
CA ALA A 95 -15.07 -17.19 -13.54
C ALA A 95 -15.14 -18.35 -12.55
N ARG A 96 -15.07 -19.59 -13.05
CA ARG A 96 -15.05 -20.80 -12.22
C ARG A 96 -13.78 -20.90 -11.37
N ASP A 97 -12.61 -20.62 -11.95
CA ASP A 97 -11.35 -20.62 -11.21
C ASP A 97 -11.33 -19.53 -10.12
N ASN A 98 -11.99 -18.40 -10.36
CA ASN A 98 -12.10 -17.32 -9.38
C ASN A 98 -13.27 -17.49 -8.40
N LEU A 99 -14.05 -18.56 -8.49
CA LEU A 99 -15.20 -18.77 -7.62
C LEU A 99 -14.74 -18.89 -6.15
N GLY A 100 -15.23 -17.99 -5.30
CA GLY A 100 -14.89 -17.93 -3.88
C GLY A 100 -13.54 -17.26 -3.56
N LYS A 101 -12.79 -16.79 -4.56
CA LYS A 101 -11.57 -16.00 -4.33
C LYS A 101 -11.93 -14.54 -4.04
N ILE A 102 -11.19 -13.92 -3.11
CA ILE A 102 -11.30 -12.49 -2.82
C ILE A 102 -10.73 -11.70 -4.01
N ARG A 103 -11.42 -10.66 -4.46
CA ARG A 103 -10.96 -9.76 -5.52
C ARG A 103 -10.19 -8.58 -4.93
N LYS A 104 -9.07 -8.18 -5.55
CA LYS A 104 -8.36 -6.95 -5.20
C LYS A 104 -9.24 -5.74 -5.58
N PRO A 105 -9.47 -4.78 -4.68
CA PRO A 105 -9.97 -3.47 -5.08
C PRO A 105 -8.91 -2.72 -5.92
N GLU A 106 -9.35 -1.81 -6.77
CA GLU A 106 -8.51 -0.86 -7.51
C GLU A 106 -9.09 0.56 -7.39
N GLY A 107 -8.28 1.55 -7.75
CA GLY A 107 -8.61 2.98 -7.66
C GLY A 107 -7.78 3.71 -6.61
N VAL A 108 -7.82 5.04 -6.63
CA VAL A 108 -7.01 5.90 -5.74
C VAL A 108 -7.09 5.49 -4.26
N PRO A 109 -8.28 5.19 -3.68
CA PRO A 109 -8.33 4.76 -2.28
C PRO A 109 -7.60 3.44 -2.01
N SER A 110 -7.58 2.52 -2.98
CA SER A 110 -6.85 1.25 -2.85
C SER A 110 -5.35 1.49 -2.84
N GLU A 111 -4.84 2.30 -3.78
CA GLU A 111 -3.39 2.57 -3.84
C GLU A 111 -2.90 3.42 -2.66
N LEU A 112 -3.73 4.31 -2.13
CA LEU A 112 -3.44 4.99 -0.85
C LEU A 112 -3.38 4.02 0.34
N ALA A 113 -4.17 2.94 0.33
CA ALA A 113 -4.06 1.90 1.34
C ALA A 113 -2.74 1.12 1.18
N ASP A 114 -2.34 0.79 -0.05
CA ASP A 114 -1.07 0.12 -0.34
C ASP A 114 0.13 0.99 0.11
N ILE A 115 0.07 2.32 -0.05
CA ILE A 115 1.07 3.26 0.52
C ILE A 115 1.19 3.11 2.04
N VAL A 116 0.07 3.13 2.76
CA VAL A 116 0.06 3.02 4.23
C VAL A 116 0.62 1.67 4.67
N ILE A 117 0.22 0.58 4.02
CA ILE A 117 0.72 -0.78 4.29
C ILE A 117 2.23 -0.84 4.11
N ARG A 118 2.77 -0.31 3.01
CA ARG A 118 4.22 -0.28 2.75
C ARG A 118 4.98 0.59 3.75
N CYS A 119 4.41 1.72 4.18
CA CYS A 119 5.03 2.56 5.20
C CYS A 119 5.14 1.82 6.54
N PHE A 120 4.11 1.06 6.91
CA PHE A 120 4.11 0.26 8.12
C PHE A 120 5.06 -0.92 8.06
N ASP A 121 5.06 -1.67 6.97
CA ASP A 121 6.03 -2.73 6.71
C ASP A 121 7.47 -2.21 6.81
N PHE A 122 7.77 -1.07 6.17
CA PHE A 122 9.07 -0.41 6.24
C PHE A 122 9.45 -0.02 7.67
N ALA A 123 8.51 0.53 8.43
CA ALA A 123 8.73 0.97 9.81
C ALA A 123 9.05 -0.19 10.75
N GLU A 124 8.33 -1.32 10.61
CA GLU A 124 8.58 -2.51 11.43
C GLU A 124 9.94 -3.12 11.13
N SER A 125 10.29 -3.33 9.85
CA SER A 125 11.61 -3.87 9.48
C SER A 125 12.77 -3.01 10.00
N ASN A 126 12.58 -1.68 10.02
CA ASN A 126 13.61 -0.73 10.47
C ASN A 126 13.51 -0.40 11.97
N GLY A 127 12.65 -1.09 12.72
CA GLY A 127 12.64 -1.02 14.19
C GLY A 127 12.15 0.29 14.80
N PHE A 128 11.28 1.05 14.12
CA PHE A 128 10.70 2.27 14.68
C PHE A 128 9.16 2.24 14.74
N ASP A 129 8.58 2.93 15.71
CA ASP A 129 7.13 3.03 15.90
C ASP A 129 6.56 4.21 15.09
N LEU A 130 5.98 3.92 13.92
CA LEU A 130 5.42 4.94 13.05
C LEU A 130 4.19 5.62 13.67
N GLY A 131 3.37 4.90 14.45
CA GLY A 131 2.22 5.46 15.16
C GLY A 131 2.65 6.54 16.16
N GLN A 132 3.70 6.28 16.92
CA GLN A 132 4.28 7.24 17.85
C GLN A 132 4.88 8.46 17.11
N ILE A 133 5.58 8.25 16.00
CA ILE A 133 6.11 9.33 15.17
C ILE A 133 4.98 10.20 14.59
N ILE A 134 3.88 9.59 14.13
CA ILE A 134 2.68 10.30 13.67
C ILE A 134 2.11 11.16 14.79
N GLN A 135 1.97 10.64 16.01
CA GLN A 135 1.47 11.42 17.15
C GLN A 135 2.35 12.65 17.43
N VAL A 136 3.68 12.46 17.48
CA VAL A 136 4.64 13.56 17.68
C VAL A 136 4.52 14.58 16.55
N LYS A 137 4.41 14.13 15.30
CA LYS A 137 4.32 15.00 14.14
C LYS A 137 3.00 15.77 14.08
N LEU A 138 1.88 15.16 14.45
CA LEU A 138 0.58 15.83 14.55
C LEU A 138 0.61 16.93 15.62
N ALA A 139 1.15 16.64 16.81
CA ALA A 139 1.31 17.64 17.85
C ALA A 139 2.17 18.82 17.37
N TYR A 140 3.31 18.56 16.73
CA TYR A 140 4.14 19.60 16.11
C TYR A 140 3.40 20.37 15.00
N ASN A 141 2.63 19.70 14.14
CA ASN A 141 1.89 20.37 13.07
C ASN A 141 0.83 21.34 13.61
N THR A 142 0.24 21.06 14.78
CA THR A 142 -0.72 21.96 15.43
C THR A 142 -0.09 23.23 15.98
N SER A 143 1.23 23.24 16.21
CA SER A 143 1.94 24.44 16.67
C SER A 143 2.39 25.34 15.52
N ARG A 144 2.19 24.93 14.26
CA ARG A 144 2.65 25.68 13.09
C ARG A 144 1.55 26.61 12.55
N GLU A 145 1.96 27.72 11.97
CA GLU A 145 1.06 28.68 11.31
C GLU A 145 0.35 28.05 10.10
N HIS A 146 -0.81 28.61 9.73
CA HIS A 146 -1.62 28.11 8.62
C HIS A 146 -0.81 28.04 7.31
N MET A 147 -0.80 26.87 6.68
CA MET A 147 -0.03 26.53 5.45
C MET A 147 1.49 26.70 5.52
N HIS A 148 2.09 27.02 6.67
CA HIS A 148 3.54 27.31 6.77
C HIS A 148 3.99 28.38 5.76
N GLY A 149 3.08 29.31 5.41
CA GLY A 149 3.31 30.32 4.38
C GLY A 149 3.39 29.83 2.93
N LYS A 150 3.08 28.55 2.64
CA LYS A 150 3.11 28.01 1.27
C LYS A 150 1.88 28.43 0.45
N LYS A 151 2.08 28.64 -0.84
CA LYS A 151 1.01 28.78 -1.85
C LYS A 151 1.07 27.52 -2.73
N PHE A 152 0.01 26.73 -2.75
CA PHE A 152 -0.14 25.55 -3.61
C PHE A 152 -1.10 25.87 -4.75
#